data_AF-A0A5P1EHT8-F1
#
_entry.id   AF-A0A5P1EHT8-F1
#
_cell.length_a   1.000
_cell.length_b   1.000
_cell.length_c   1.000
_cell.angle_alpha   90.00
_cell.angle_beta   90.00
_cell.angle_gamma   90.00
#
_symmetry.space_group_name_H-M   'P 1'
#
loop_
_entity.id
_entity.type
_entity.pdbx_description
1 polymer ?
#
loop_
_entity_poly.entity_id
_entity_poly.type
_entity_poly.pdbx_seq_one_letter_code
_entity_poly.pdbx_strand_id
1 'polypeptide(L)' 'RNYQAAARPAMPDPPESSIATLVSMGFDSNAARQALLRARNDINVATNILLESHQSY' A
#
# COMPACT_ATOMS: atom_id res chain seq x y z
N ARG A 1 15.79 -14.05 -30.75
CA ARG A 1 14.90 -13.11 -30.03
C ARG A 1 14.37 -13.83 -28.80
N ASN A 2 14.71 -13.33 -27.60
CA ASN A 2 13.94 -13.39 -26.35
C ASN A 2 14.91 -13.39 -25.17
N TYR A 3 15.51 -12.22 -24.95
CA TYR A 3 15.97 -11.86 -23.61
C TYR A 3 14.71 -11.65 -22.77
N GLN A 4 14.19 -12.73 -22.18
CA GLN A 4 13.31 -12.61 -21.03
C GLN A 4 14.20 -12.14 -19.89
N ALA A 5 14.49 -10.84 -19.88
CA ALA A 5 14.99 -10.16 -18.71
C ALA A 5 14.03 -10.53 -17.60
N ALA A 6 14.54 -11.27 -16.61
CA ALA A 6 13.81 -11.72 -15.45
C ALA A 6 12.98 -10.55 -14.94
N ALA A 7 11.68 -10.59 -15.24
CA ALA A 7 10.73 -9.59 -14.84
C ALA A 7 10.70 -9.67 -13.31
N ARG A 8 11.44 -8.76 -12.68
CA ARG A 8 11.26 -8.44 -11.26
C ARG A 8 9.75 -8.35 -11.09
N PRO A 9 9.12 -9.10 -10.16
CA PRO A 9 7.70 -8.95 -9.95
C PRO A 9 7.52 -7.49 -9.55
N ALA A 10 7.03 -6.68 -10.50
CA ALA A 10 6.52 -5.37 -10.20
C ALA A 10 5.40 -5.67 -9.21
N MET A 11 5.63 -5.34 -7.94
CA MET A 11 4.60 -5.50 -6.93
C MET A 11 3.37 -4.79 -7.51
N PRO A 12 2.24 -5.49 -7.70
CA PRO A 12 1.07 -4.87 -8.30
C PRO A 12 0.73 -3.63 -7.47
N ASP A 13 0.51 -2.51 -8.15
CA ASP A 13 0.05 -1.29 -7.48
C ASP A 13 -1.14 -1.64 -6.58
N PRO A 14 -1.20 -1.06 -5.38
CA PRO A 14 -2.26 -1.37 -4.46
C PRO A 14 -3.62 -0.96 -5.05
N PRO A 15 -4.65 -1.81 -4.94
CA PRO A 15 -5.93 -1.56 -5.54
C PRO A 15 -6.52 -0.28 -4.95
N GLU A 16 -7.07 0.55 -5.83
CA GLU A 16 -7.66 1.82 -5.44
C GLU A 16 -8.80 1.63 -4.43
N SER A 17 -9.50 0.50 -4.48
CA SER A 17 -10.51 0.10 -3.49
C SER A 17 -9.95 0.00 -2.07
N SER A 18 -8.73 -0.53 -1.91
CA SER A 18 -8.06 -0.60 -0.60
C SER A 18 -7.65 0.79 -0.12
N ILE A 19 -7.15 1.62 -1.02
CA ILE A 19 -6.80 3.02 -0.73
C ILE A 19 -8.07 3.77 -0.30
N ALA A 20 -9.16 3.66 -1.06
CA ALA A 20 -10.45 4.31 -0.78
C ALA A 20 -11.04 3.87 0.56
N THR A 21 -10.84 2.60 0.96
CA THR A 21 -11.25 2.09 2.27
C THR A 21 -10.48 2.80 3.39
N LEU A 22 -9.16 2.89 3.29
CA LEU A 22 -8.30 3.60 4.26
C LEU A 22 -8.63 5.10 4.30
N VAL A 23 -8.88 5.72 3.14
CA VAL A 23 -9.26 7.14 3.04
C VAL A 23 -10.61 7.40 3.67
N SER A 24 -11.56 6.49 3.50
CA SER A 24 -12.88 6.57 4.15
C SER A 24 -12.78 6.43 5.67
N MET A 25 -11.75 5.74 6.19
CA MET A 25 -11.44 5.69 7.62
C MET A 25 -10.83 7.00 8.15
N GLY A 26 -10.42 7.92 7.27
CA GLY A 26 -9.83 9.21 7.62
C GLY A 26 -8.31 9.30 7.37
N PHE A 27 -7.70 8.28 6.77
CA PHE A 27 -6.29 8.31 6.40
C PHE A 27 -6.04 9.04 5.07
N ASP A 28 -4.83 9.51 4.84
CA ASP A 28 -4.47 10.12 3.56
C ASP A 28 -4.32 9.08 2.45
N SER A 29 -4.71 9.42 1.21
CA SER A 29 -4.65 8.51 0.05
C SER A 29 -3.21 8.10 -0.27
N ASN A 30 -2.27 9.03 -0.13
CA ASN A 30 -0.86 8.83 -0.40
C ASN A 30 -0.22 7.99 0.71
N ALA A 31 -0.55 8.28 1.97
CA ALA A 31 -0.13 7.46 3.11
C ALA A 31 -0.69 6.03 3.00
N ALA A 32 -1.97 5.89 2.67
CA ALA A 32 -2.64 4.61 2.43
C ALA A 32 -1.98 3.80 1.32
N ARG A 33 -1.62 4.45 0.21
CA ARG A 33 -0.87 3.80 -0.88
C ARG A 33 0.49 3.29 -0.40
N GLN A 34 1.26 4.11 0.31
CA GLN A 34 2.57 3.70 0.84
C GLN A 34 2.46 2.56 1.86
N ALA A 35 1.46 2.63 2.74
CA ALA A 35 1.18 1.60 3.71
C ALA A 35 0.78 0.29 3.03
N LEU A 36 -0.06 0.33 1.99
CA LEU A 36 -0.45 -0.84 1.20
C LEU A 36 0.71 -1.45 0.40
N LEU A 37 1.60 -0.62 -0.13
CA LEU A 37 2.83 -1.09 -0.78
C LEU A 37 3.73 -1.84 0.21
N ARG A 38 3.90 -1.32 1.42
CA ARG A 38 4.63 -1.99 2.49
C ARG A 38 3.91 -3.23 3.02
N ALA A 39 2.60 -3.17 3.08
CA ALA A 39 1.71 -4.24 3.51
C ALA A 39 1.46 -5.30 2.43
N ARG A 40 1.99 -5.16 1.22
CA ARG A 40 1.76 -6.09 0.09
C ARG A 40 0.27 -6.28 -0.23
N ASN A 41 -0.47 -5.18 -0.32
CA ASN A 41 -1.93 -5.11 -0.52
C ASN A 41 -2.81 -5.52 0.68
N ASP A 42 -2.25 -5.79 1.86
CA ASP A 42 -3.06 -6.06 3.05
C ASP A 42 -3.59 -4.78 3.70
N ILE A 43 -4.92 -4.59 3.68
CA ILE A 43 -5.57 -3.43 4.34
C ILE A 43 -5.33 -3.46 5.85
N ASN A 44 -5.40 -4.64 6.48
CA ASN A 44 -5.18 -4.77 7.93
C ASN A 44 -3.78 -4.31 8.34
N VAL A 45 -2.76 -4.75 7.60
CA VAL A 45 -1.36 -4.37 7.86
C VAL A 45 -1.13 -2.90 7.49
N ALA A 46 -1.72 -2.41 6.38
CA ALA A 46 -1.63 -1.01 6.01
C ALA A 46 -2.26 -0.10 7.07
N THR A 47 -3.41 -0.48 7.62
CA THR A 47 -4.07 0.25 8.71
C THR A 47 -3.17 0.30 9.95
N ASN A 48 -2.54 -0.81 10.31
CA ASN A 48 -1.60 -0.85 11.43
C ASN A 48 -0.40 0.10 11.19
N ILE A 49 0.21 0.05 10.01
CA ILE A 49 1.33 0.94 9.62
C ILE A 49 0.91 2.42 9.70
N LEU A 50 -0.33 2.76 9.27
CA LEU A 50 -0.86 4.12 9.31
C LEU A 50 -1.07 4.60 10.75
N LEU A 51 -1.59 3.74 11.63
CA LEU A 51 -1.75 4.03 13.06
C LEU A 51 -0.39 4.26 13.74
N GLU A 52 0.61 3.45 13.41
CA GLU A 52 2.00 3.63 13.87
C GLU A 52 2.60 4.95 13.37
N SER A 53 2.28 5.34 12.14
CA SER A 53 2.81 6.59 11.51
C SER A 53 2.20 7.86 12.12
N HIS A 54 0.95 7.81 12.59
CA HIS A 54 0.28 8.93 13.27
C HIS A 54 0.69 9.11 14.73
N GLN A 55 1.49 8.20 15.30
CA GLN A 55 1.94 8.23 16.70
C GLN A 55 3.32 8.88 16.89
N SER A 56 3.95 9.42 15.83
CA SER A 56 5.20 10.17 15.99
C SER A 56 4.92 11.60 16.48
N TYR A 57 4.77 11.70 17.81
CA TYR A 57 4.91 12.85 18.73
C TYR A 57 4.42 14.24 18.32
#